data_AF-A0A0K3C9C0-F1
#
_entry.id   AF-A0A0K3C9C0-F1
#
_cell.length_a   1.000
_cell.length_b   1.000
_cell.length_c   1.000
_cell.angle_alpha   90.00
_cell.angle_beta   90.00
_cell.angle_gamma   90.00
#
_symmetry.space_group_name_H-M   'P 1'
#
loop_
_entity.id
_entity.type
_entity.pdbx_description
1 polymer ?
#
loop_
_entity_poly.entity_id
_entity_poly.type
_entity_poly.pdbx_seq_one_letter_code
_entity_poly.pdbx_strand_id
1 'polypeptide(L)'
;MRKPPPDTWKPPPLDLNLDSLPPLPPIPDSRLERLAFTHKSLVLAGSERTNDSYTAELESNGRLEFFGDSLLHWLVTARLYQFLGFASSHFLTEIRKRLISNSTFSHIAWQYDMDKRLQFRKPKRGRTHVGLEQKSIANAFEAYLGAVQESSTSPFAPAKPLVDYITALVSPEVFPILAELNVELNRPPSSLNCEGHKRRRLNYSFPVMSSLIATDGMNTGRDENGNLAKAGRRDIHPTHAWDIERTHEGEWQVALTRGGVGPFYGQAAKIENAKDMALVEFWTAQDA
;
A
#
# COMPACT_ATOMS: atom_id res chain seq x y z
N MET A 1 -24.89 0.86 -14.39
CA MET A 1 -23.93 0.97 -13.27
C MET A 1 -22.90 -0.14 -13.42
N ARG A 2 -21.60 0.18 -13.32
CA ARG A 2 -20.56 -0.86 -13.25
C ARG A 2 -20.77 -1.68 -11.97
N LYS A 3 -20.57 -2.99 -12.04
CA LYS A 3 -20.74 -3.87 -10.89
C LYS A 3 -19.64 -3.55 -9.86
N PRO A 4 -19.92 -3.46 -8.55
CA PRO A 4 -18.86 -3.28 -7.56
C PRO A 4 -17.90 -4.48 -7.56
N PRO A 5 -16.63 -4.30 -7.15
CA PRO A 5 -15.72 -5.40 -6.86
C PRO A 5 -16.35 -6.40 -5.88
N PRO A 6 -15.96 -7.69 -5.92
CA PRO A 6 -16.51 -8.68 -5.00
C PRO A 6 -16.31 -8.32 -3.53
N ASP A 7 -17.37 -8.36 -2.71
CA ASP A 7 -17.33 -8.00 -1.27
C ASP A 7 -16.33 -8.82 -0.45
N THR A 8 -15.96 -10.00 -0.95
CA THR A 8 -14.96 -10.89 -0.33
C THR A 8 -13.51 -10.46 -0.55
N TRP A 9 -13.27 -9.45 -1.40
CA TRP A 9 -11.92 -8.92 -1.65
C TRP A 9 -11.45 -8.01 -0.53
N LYS A 10 -10.13 -8.00 -0.29
CA LYS A 10 -9.54 -7.02 0.62
C LYS A 10 -9.70 -5.62 0.01
N PRO A 11 -10.22 -4.63 0.75
CA PRO A 11 -10.35 -3.27 0.23
C PRO A 11 -8.97 -2.62 0.02
N PRO A 12 -8.87 -1.57 -0.82
CA PRO A 12 -7.68 -0.74 -0.91
C PRO A 12 -7.30 -0.13 0.45
N PRO A 13 -6.02 0.03 0.80
CA PRO A 13 -5.61 0.61 2.08
C PRO A 13 -5.78 2.13 2.15
N LEU A 14 -6.06 2.78 1.01
CA LEU A 14 -6.34 4.20 0.89
C LEU A 14 -7.63 4.37 0.10
N ASP A 15 -8.40 5.40 0.44
CA ASP A 15 -9.60 5.74 -0.30
C ASP A 15 -9.27 6.04 -1.77
N LEU A 16 -10.07 5.43 -2.65
CA LEU A 16 -9.87 5.43 -4.08
C LEU A 16 -11.17 5.86 -4.77
N ASN A 17 -11.10 6.93 -5.56
CA ASN A 17 -12.18 7.37 -6.41
C ASN A 17 -12.09 6.65 -7.78
N LEU A 18 -12.85 5.57 -7.92
CA LEU A 18 -12.87 4.73 -9.12
C LEU A 18 -13.51 5.42 -10.35
N ASP A 19 -14.26 6.50 -10.16
CA ASP A 19 -14.88 7.24 -11.27
C ASP A 19 -13.91 8.25 -11.91
N SER A 20 -12.84 8.62 -11.20
CA SER A 20 -11.79 9.52 -11.66
C SER A 20 -10.61 8.82 -12.35
N LEU A 21 -10.69 7.49 -12.55
CA LEU A 21 -9.59 6.76 -13.15
C LEU A 21 -9.28 7.24 -14.58
N PRO A 22 -8.00 7.47 -14.93
CA PRO A 22 -7.62 7.80 -16.29
C PRO A 22 -7.88 6.63 -17.25
N PRO A 23 -8.02 6.87 -18.57
CA PRO A 23 -8.11 5.76 -19.52
C PRO A 23 -6.81 4.94 -19.54
N LEU A 24 -6.93 3.62 -19.72
CA LEU A 24 -5.76 2.76 -19.88
C LEU A 24 -4.95 3.16 -21.13
N PRO A 25 -3.60 3.20 -21.04
CA PRO A 25 -2.76 3.42 -22.21
C PRO A 25 -2.87 2.23 -23.17
N PRO A 26 -3.03 2.45 -24.49
CA PRO A 26 -3.24 1.36 -25.43
C PRO A 26 -1.98 0.51 -25.59
N ILE A 27 -2.17 -0.78 -25.87
CA ILE A 27 -1.11 -1.73 -26.27
C ILE A 27 -1.22 -1.91 -27.80
N PRO A 28 -0.28 -1.39 -28.61
CA PRO A 28 -0.32 -1.54 -30.06
C PRO A 28 -0.25 -2.99 -30.54
N ASP A 29 0.53 -3.85 -29.86
CA ASP A 29 0.66 -5.25 -30.22
C ASP A 29 -0.42 -6.12 -29.54
N SER A 30 -1.38 -6.58 -30.33
CA SER A 30 -2.43 -7.51 -29.88
C SER A 30 -1.89 -8.82 -29.25
N ARG A 31 -0.66 -9.26 -29.60
CA ARG A 31 -0.02 -10.44 -29.01
C ARG A 31 0.37 -10.16 -27.57
N LEU A 32 0.99 -9.01 -27.31
CA LEU A 32 1.35 -8.57 -25.96
C LEU A 32 0.11 -8.34 -25.10
N GLU A 33 -0.95 -7.76 -25.68
CA GLU A 33 -2.23 -7.62 -24.99
C GLU A 33 -2.81 -8.99 -24.59
N ARG A 34 -2.86 -9.96 -25.51
CA ARG A 34 -3.32 -11.32 -25.17
C ARG A 34 -2.44 -11.97 -24.09
N LEU A 35 -1.13 -11.79 -24.17
CA LEU A 35 -0.18 -12.35 -23.21
C LEU A 35 -0.41 -11.77 -21.81
N ALA A 36 -0.62 -10.45 -21.69
CA ALA A 36 -0.91 -9.77 -20.42
C ALA A 36 -2.15 -10.33 -19.69
N PHE A 37 -3.13 -10.83 -20.45
CA PHE A 37 -4.35 -11.46 -19.93
C PHE A 37 -4.31 -13.00 -19.93
N THR A 38 -3.16 -13.63 -20.14
CA THR A 38 -3.01 -15.09 -20.08
C THR A 38 -2.41 -15.52 -18.75
N HIS A 39 -3.20 -16.10 -17.85
CA HIS A 39 -2.68 -16.61 -16.59
C HIS A 39 -2.02 -17.99 -16.77
N LYS A 40 -0.92 -18.25 -16.04
CA LYS A 40 -0.16 -19.52 -16.12
C LYS A 40 -0.99 -20.79 -15.97
N SER A 41 -2.09 -20.74 -15.22
CA SER A 41 -2.98 -21.92 -15.06
C SER A 41 -3.70 -22.33 -16.34
N LEU A 42 -3.86 -21.40 -17.30
CA LEU A 42 -4.42 -21.71 -18.61
C LEU A 42 -3.40 -22.47 -19.46
N VAL A 43 -2.15 -22.03 -19.48
CA VAL A 43 -1.09 -22.69 -20.25
C VAL A 43 -0.86 -24.12 -19.76
N LEU A 44 -0.75 -24.30 -18.45
CA LEU A 44 -0.63 -25.63 -17.82
C LEU A 44 -1.84 -26.55 -18.07
N ALA A 45 -3.00 -25.99 -18.44
CA ALA A 45 -4.17 -26.78 -18.77
C ALA A 45 -4.15 -27.32 -20.21
N GLY A 46 -3.52 -26.59 -21.12
CA GLY A 46 -3.44 -26.91 -22.54
C GLY A 46 -2.22 -27.76 -22.93
N SER A 47 -1.20 -27.85 -22.07
CA SER A 47 -0.02 -28.65 -22.36
C SER A 47 -0.27 -30.15 -22.09
N GLU A 48 -0.26 -30.97 -23.15
CA GLU A 48 -0.18 -32.44 -23.02
C GLU A 48 1.15 -32.91 -22.40
N ARG A 49 2.18 -32.06 -22.50
CA ARG A 49 3.48 -32.24 -21.87
C ARG A 49 3.36 -31.97 -20.37
N THR A 50 3.95 -32.87 -19.57
CA THR A 50 4.00 -32.86 -18.11
C THR A 50 4.27 -31.47 -17.52
N ASN A 51 3.28 -30.81 -16.91
CA ASN A 51 3.40 -29.66 -15.98
C ASN A 51 4.69 -28.82 -16.12
N ASP A 52 5.03 -28.36 -17.32
CA ASP A 52 6.27 -27.63 -17.52
C ASP A 52 6.06 -26.19 -17.07
N SER A 53 6.33 -25.96 -15.79
CA SER A 53 6.20 -24.67 -15.16
C SER A 53 7.09 -23.60 -15.81
N TYR A 54 8.20 -23.99 -16.43
CA TYR A 54 9.08 -23.04 -17.11
C TYR A 54 8.44 -22.53 -18.39
N THR A 55 7.95 -23.43 -19.25
CA THR A 55 7.22 -23.04 -20.47
C THR A 55 5.96 -22.25 -20.13
N ALA A 56 5.22 -22.65 -19.09
CA ALA A 56 4.04 -21.91 -18.63
C ALA A 56 4.34 -20.49 -18.16
N GLU A 57 5.50 -20.23 -17.57
CA GLU A 57 5.93 -18.89 -17.19
C GLU A 57 6.25 -18.03 -18.43
N LEU A 58 6.88 -18.62 -19.45
CA LEU A 58 7.23 -17.91 -20.69
C LEU A 58 6.01 -17.58 -21.57
N GLU A 59 4.98 -18.41 -21.53
CA GLU A 59 3.76 -18.27 -22.33
C GLU A 59 2.59 -17.63 -21.57
N SER A 60 2.83 -17.13 -20.36
CA SER A 60 1.83 -16.42 -19.56
C SER A 60 2.26 -14.99 -19.26
N ASN A 61 1.40 -14.28 -18.53
CA ASN A 61 1.63 -12.90 -18.15
C ASN A 61 2.78 -12.71 -17.13
N GLY A 62 3.38 -13.78 -16.58
CA GLY A 62 4.34 -13.69 -15.48
C GLY A 62 5.58 -12.82 -15.76
N ARG A 63 6.14 -12.89 -16.98
CA ARG A 63 7.28 -12.02 -17.35
C ARG A 63 6.87 -10.55 -17.51
N LEU A 64 5.66 -10.30 -18.01
CA LEU A 64 5.12 -8.96 -18.13
C LEU A 64 4.75 -8.39 -16.75
N GLU A 65 4.19 -9.22 -15.85
CA GLU A 65 3.93 -8.89 -14.45
C GLU A 65 5.23 -8.45 -13.77
N PHE A 66 6.29 -9.25 -13.88
CA PHE A 66 7.61 -8.94 -13.32
C PHE A 66 8.13 -7.57 -13.79
N PHE A 67 8.05 -7.29 -15.10
CA PHE A 67 8.50 -6.01 -15.64
C PHE A 67 7.60 -4.86 -15.20
N GLY A 68 6.28 -5.06 -15.26
CA GLY A 68 5.26 -4.10 -14.84
C GLY A 68 5.35 -3.70 -13.38
N ASP A 69 5.57 -4.64 -12.47
CA ASP A 69 5.76 -4.39 -11.03
C ASP A 69 6.94 -3.44 -10.81
N SER A 70 8.09 -3.74 -11.42
CA SER A 70 9.29 -2.88 -11.32
C SER A 70 9.05 -1.47 -11.88
N LEU A 71 8.35 -1.36 -13.01
CA LEU A 71 7.99 -0.07 -13.61
C LEU A 71 7.05 0.74 -12.74
N LEU A 72 6.00 0.11 -12.22
CA LEU A 72 5.03 0.71 -11.31
C LEU A 72 5.71 1.21 -10.05
N HIS A 73 6.57 0.37 -9.46
CA HIS A 73 7.34 0.74 -8.27
C HIS A 73 8.15 2.00 -8.52
N TRP A 74 8.90 2.05 -9.62
CA TRP A 74 9.72 3.20 -9.96
C TRP A 74 8.89 4.45 -10.27
N LEU A 75 7.92 4.36 -11.19
CA LEU A 75 7.14 5.53 -11.64
C LEU A 75 6.29 6.13 -10.51
N VAL A 76 5.68 5.31 -9.66
CA VAL A 76 4.95 5.80 -8.48
C VAL A 76 5.92 6.42 -7.47
N THR A 77 7.10 5.84 -7.27
CA THR A 77 8.15 6.45 -6.42
C THR A 77 8.56 7.82 -6.93
N ALA A 78 8.88 7.92 -8.23
CA ALA A 78 9.29 9.17 -8.85
C ALA A 78 8.18 10.23 -8.75
N ARG A 79 6.93 9.83 -8.98
CA ARG A 79 5.77 10.71 -8.84
C ARG A 79 5.59 11.22 -7.41
N LEU A 80 5.63 10.34 -6.42
CA LEU A 80 5.52 10.72 -5.00
C LEU A 80 6.67 11.63 -4.56
N TYR A 81 7.90 11.32 -4.97
CA TYR A 81 9.08 12.12 -4.63
C TYR A 81 8.97 13.56 -5.16
N GLN A 82 8.47 13.73 -6.38
CA GLN A 82 8.24 15.05 -6.95
C GLN A 82 7.03 15.76 -6.34
N PHE A 83 5.99 15.02 -6.00
CA PHE A 83 4.72 15.57 -5.52
C PHE A 83 4.73 15.95 -4.04
N LEU A 84 5.54 15.28 -3.20
CA LEU A 84 5.61 15.49 -1.75
C LEU A 84 7.03 15.90 -1.34
N GLY A 85 7.43 17.14 -1.65
CA GLY A 85 8.82 17.59 -1.63
C GLY A 85 9.53 17.56 -0.27
N PHE A 86 8.80 17.64 0.84
CA PHE A 86 9.36 17.57 2.21
C PHE A 86 9.01 16.27 2.94
N ALA A 87 8.46 15.28 2.25
CA ALA A 87 8.21 13.97 2.83
C ALA A 87 9.52 13.22 3.14
N SER A 88 9.53 12.48 4.25
CA SER A 88 10.64 11.58 4.58
C SER A 88 10.64 10.32 3.72
N SER A 89 11.81 9.65 3.62
CA SER A 89 11.94 8.40 2.87
C SER A 89 11.06 7.27 3.39
N HIS A 90 10.89 7.14 4.71
CA HIS A 90 9.97 6.15 5.28
C HIS A 90 8.51 6.51 5.00
N PHE A 91 8.11 7.79 5.03
CA PHE A 91 6.75 8.17 4.62
C PHE A 91 6.45 7.82 3.16
N LEU A 92 7.34 8.23 2.25
CA LEU A 92 7.22 7.94 0.82
C LEU A 92 7.12 6.43 0.58
N THR A 93 7.87 5.64 1.36
CA THR A 93 7.81 4.17 1.29
C THR A 93 6.45 3.64 1.74
N GLU A 94 5.90 4.13 2.85
CA GLU A 94 4.58 3.68 3.35
C GLU A 94 3.44 4.08 2.42
N ILE A 95 3.41 5.32 1.93
CA ILE A 95 2.40 5.75 0.95
C ILE A 95 2.50 4.92 -0.33
N ARG A 96 3.72 4.73 -0.86
CA ARG A 96 3.93 3.90 -2.04
C ARG A 96 3.35 2.50 -1.84
N LYS A 97 3.71 1.81 -0.75
CA LYS A 97 3.21 0.44 -0.46
C LYS A 97 1.70 0.34 -0.53
N ARG A 98 0.98 1.37 -0.05
CA ARG A 98 -0.48 1.41 -0.06
C ARG A 98 -1.05 1.66 -1.45
N LEU A 99 -0.46 2.59 -2.20
CA LEU A 99 -0.86 2.90 -3.58
C LEU A 99 -0.65 1.72 -4.53
N ILE A 100 0.44 0.96 -4.35
CA ILE A 100 0.79 -0.18 -5.23
C ILE A 100 0.43 -1.54 -4.64
N SER A 101 -0.47 -1.59 -3.67
CA SER A 101 -0.86 -2.86 -3.06
C SER A 101 -1.75 -3.68 -4.01
N ASN A 102 -1.70 -5.01 -3.89
CA ASN A 102 -2.57 -5.89 -4.68
C ASN A 102 -4.07 -5.59 -4.48
N SER A 103 -4.48 -5.14 -3.28
CA SER A 103 -5.87 -4.74 -3.08
C SER A 103 -6.22 -3.47 -3.84
N THR A 104 -5.33 -2.48 -3.87
CA THR A 104 -5.50 -1.27 -4.71
C THR A 104 -5.55 -1.62 -6.19
N PHE A 105 -4.55 -2.35 -6.70
CA PHE A 105 -4.46 -2.71 -8.12
C PHE A 105 -5.62 -3.60 -8.58
N SER A 106 -6.08 -4.54 -7.77
CA SER A 106 -7.26 -5.35 -8.12
C SER A 106 -8.54 -4.52 -8.27
N HIS A 107 -8.76 -3.50 -7.43
CA HIS A 107 -9.92 -2.62 -7.55
C HIS A 107 -9.85 -1.72 -8.78
N ILE A 108 -8.65 -1.19 -9.08
CA ILE A 108 -8.39 -0.43 -10.31
C ILE A 108 -8.63 -1.31 -11.54
N ALA A 109 -8.06 -2.52 -11.56
CA ALA A 109 -8.19 -3.49 -12.64
C ALA A 109 -9.65 -3.91 -12.90
N TRP A 110 -10.41 -4.10 -11.82
CA TRP A 110 -11.84 -4.40 -11.90
C TRP A 110 -12.61 -3.29 -12.64
N GLN A 111 -12.27 -2.03 -12.38
CA GLN A 111 -12.93 -0.89 -13.02
C GLN A 111 -12.62 -0.79 -14.53
N TYR A 112 -11.56 -1.45 -14.99
CA TYR A 112 -11.24 -1.63 -16.41
C TYR A 112 -11.71 -2.98 -17.00
N ASP A 113 -12.63 -3.67 -16.33
CA ASP A 113 -13.19 -4.95 -16.77
C ASP A 113 -12.11 -6.04 -17.01
N MET A 114 -10.99 -5.98 -16.28
CA MET A 114 -9.90 -6.95 -16.45
C MET A 114 -10.28 -8.37 -15.98
N ASP A 115 -11.24 -8.49 -15.08
CA ASP A 115 -11.81 -9.78 -14.63
C ASP A 115 -12.41 -10.59 -15.79
N LYS A 116 -13.02 -9.89 -16.77
CA LYS A 116 -13.64 -10.50 -17.95
C LYS A 116 -12.61 -10.85 -19.03
N ARG A 117 -11.47 -10.17 -19.02
CA ARG A 117 -10.41 -10.32 -20.03
C ARG A 117 -9.39 -11.37 -19.62
N LEU A 118 -9.11 -11.50 -18.32
CA LEU A 118 -8.15 -12.45 -17.78
C LEU A 118 -8.60 -13.89 -18.05
N GLN A 119 -7.78 -14.63 -18.80
CA GLN A 119 -8.01 -16.02 -19.15
C GLN A 119 -7.25 -16.93 -18.18
N PHE A 120 -7.98 -17.75 -17.44
CA PHE A 120 -7.42 -18.69 -16.50
C PHE A 120 -8.25 -19.98 -16.47
N ARG A 121 -7.62 -21.09 -16.11
CA ARG A 121 -8.36 -22.33 -15.86
C ARG A 121 -9.21 -22.18 -14.61
N LYS A 122 -10.53 -22.34 -14.75
CA LYS A 122 -11.45 -22.40 -13.60
C LYS A 122 -11.03 -23.53 -12.66
N PRO A 123 -10.93 -23.30 -11.34
CA PRO A 123 -10.61 -24.36 -10.40
C PRO A 123 -11.64 -25.48 -10.47
N LYS A 124 -11.21 -26.73 -10.25
CA LYS A 124 -12.13 -27.85 -10.04
C LYS A 124 -13.04 -27.52 -8.84
N ARG A 125 -14.32 -27.93 -8.91
CA ARG A 125 -15.39 -27.59 -7.94
C ARG A 125 -14.88 -27.54 -6.49
N GLY A 126 -15.15 -26.42 -5.79
CA GLY A 126 -14.91 -26.27 -4.35
C GLY A 126 -13.63 -25.54 -3.92
N ARG A 127 -12.77 -25.09 -4.85
CA ARG A 127 -11.54 -24.33 -4.51
C ARG A 127 -11.47 -22.97 -5.23
N THR A 128 -12.45 -22.10 -5.01
CA THR A 128 -12.26 -20.66 -5.29
C THR A 128 -11.55 -20.05 -4.09
N HIS A 129 -10.23 -19.96 -4.16
CA HIS A 129 -9.50 -19.09 -3.24
C HIS A 129 -9.70 -17.66 -3.73
N VAL A 130 -10.67 -16.94 -3.17
CA VAL A 130 -10.97 -15.54 -3.49
C VAL A 130 -9.69 -14.68 -3.51
N GLY A 131 -8.77 -14.90 -2.55
CA GLY A 131 -7.50 -14.20 -2.51
C GLY A 131 -6.57 -14.48 -3.71
N LEU A 132 -6.67 -15.64 -4.35
CA LEU A 132 -5.93 -15.94 -5.58
C LEU A 132 -6.53 -15.22 -6.78
N GLU A 133 -7.86 -15.06 -6.84
CA GLU A 133 -8.53 -14.30 -7.91
C GLU A 133 -8.18 -12.82 -7.83
N GLN A 134 -8.34 -12.21 -6.66
CA GLN A 134 -7.96 -10.82 -6.42
C GLN A 134 -6.49 -10.57 -6.80
N LYS A 135 -5.59 -11.46 -6.36
CA LYS A 135 -4.17 -11.39 -6.73
C LYS A 135 -3.97 -11.52 -8.24
N SER A 136 -4.61 -12.49 -8.90
CA SER A 136 -4.42 -12.70 -10.35
C SER A 136 -4.88 -11.50 -11.17
N ILE A 137 -5.93 -10.80 -10.73
CA ILE A 137 -6.43 -9.59 -11.38
C ILE A 137 -5.48 -8.41 -11.13
N ALA A 138 -4.91 -8.27 -9.93
CA ALA A 138 -3.85 -7.29 -9.68
C ALA A 138 -2.62 -7.55 -10.57
N ASN A 139 -2.14 -8.80 -10.63
CA ASN A 139 -1.03 -9.21 -11.48
C ASN A 139 -1.32 -8.94 -12.98
N ALA A 140 -2.56 -9.09 -13.44
CA ALA A 140 -2.95 -8.78 -14.81
C ALA A 140 -2.84 -7.27 -15.12
N PHE A 141 -3.13 -6.41 -14.14
CA PHE A 141 -2.93 -4.96 -14.27
C PHE A 141 -1.45 -4.59 -14.39
N GLU A 142 -0.59 -5.20 -13.57
CA GLU A 142 0.87 -5.03 -13.67
C GLU A 142 1.37 -5.51 -15.03
N ALA A 143 0.96 -6.70 -15.45
CA ALA A 143 1.32 -7.26 -16.75
C ALA A 143 0.83 -6.41 -17.93
N TYR A 144 -0.35 -5.79 -17.82
CA TYR A 144 -0.85 -4.87 -18.84
C TYR A 144 0.09 -3.68 -19.01
N LEU A 145 0.53 -3.06 -17.92
CA LEU A 145 1.46 -1.93 -17.98
C LEU A 145 2.87 -2.37 -18.41
N GLY A 146 3.29 -3.59 -18.05
CA GLY A 146 4.48 -4.22 -18.61
C GLY A 146 4.39 -4.38 -20.14
N ALA A 147 3.23 -4.79 -20.67
CA ALA A 147 3.01 -4.91 -22.12
C ALA A 147 3.01 -3.56 -22.85
N VAL A 148 2.50 -2.49 -22.21
CA VAL A 148 2.59 -1.13 -22.75
C VAL A 148 4.05 -0.71 -22.89
N GLN A 149 4.88 -0.99 -21.88
CA GLN A 149 6.31 -0.69 -21.94
C GLN A 149 7.06 -1.56 -22.95
N GLU A 150 6.75 -2.86 -23.02
CA GLU A 150 7.34 -3.79 -23.98
C GLU A 150 7.02 -3.39 -25.43
N SER A 151 5.86 -2.76 -25.65
CA SER A 151 5.48 -2.20 -26.95
C SER A 151 6.20 -0.90 -27.31
N SER A 152 6.98 -0.32 -26.40
CA SER A 152 7.69 0.95 -26.61
C SER A 152 9.02 0.76 -27.33
N THR A 153 9.60 1.85 -27.83
CA THR A 153 10.84 1.82 -28.61
C THR A 153 12.11 1.64 -27.77
N SER A 154 12.04 1.77 -26.44
CA SER A 154 13.21 1.66 -25.56
C SER A 154 12.88 0.96 -24.25
N PRO A 155 13.59 -0.11 -23.88
CA PRO A 155 13.38 -0.77 -22.58
C PRO A 155 13.95 0.04 -21.40
N PHE A 156 14.80 1.04 -21.65
CA PHE A 156 15.48 1.83 -20.61
C PHE A 156 14.81 3.17 -20.30
N ALA A 157 13.81 3.57 -21.09
CA ALA A 157 13.06 4.79 -20.87
C ALA A 157 11.55 4.48 -20.84
N PRO A 158 10.80 4.96 -19.84
CA PRO A 158 9.39 4.65 -19.72
C PRO A 158 8.64 5.28 -20.89
N ALA A 159 7.72 4.52 -21.47
CA ALA A 159 6.88 4.99 -22.55
C ALA A 159 6.09 6.22 -22.08
N LYS A 160 6.01 7.26 -22.91
CA LYS A 160 5.27 8.48 -22.56
C LYS A 160 3.81 8.17 -22.12
N PRO A 161 3.04 7.30 -22.79
CA PRO A 161 1.69 6.96 -22.34
C PRO A 161 1.65 6.37 -20.93
N LEU A 162 2.69 5.62 -20.52
CA LEU A 162 2.78 5.05 -19.19
C LEU A 162 3.06 6.13 -18.14
N VAL A 163 3.97 7.07 -18.43
CA VAL A 163 4.25 8.21 -17.55
C VAL A 163 3.02 9.10 -17.39
N ASP A 164 2.32 9.40 -18.49
CA ASP A 164 1.09 10.19 -18.47
C ASP A 164 0.01 9.49 -17.63
N TYR A 165 -0.18 8.18 -17.84
CA TYR A 165 -1.14 7.37 -17.08
C TYR A 165 -0.82 7.36 -15.58
N ILE A 166 0.42 7.08 -15.18
CA ILE A 166 0.80 7.04 -13.75
C ILE A 166 0.70 8.42 -13.10
N THR A 167 1.01 9.49 -13.84
CA THR A 167 0.85 10.87 -13.34
C THR A 167 -0.62 11.19 -13.05
N ALA A 168 -1.52 10.77 -13.94
CA ALA A 168 -2.96 10.95 -13.75
C ALA A 168 -3.54 9.99 -12.70
N LEU A 169 -3.01 8.77 -12.59
CA LEU A 169 -3.44 7.78 -11.61
C LEU A 169 -3.05 8.18 -10.19
N VAL A 170 -1.82 8.67 -9.99
CA VAL A 170 -1.32 9.14 -8.68
C VAL A 170 -1.57 10.64 -8.59
N SER A 171 -2.85 10.98 -8.42
CA SER A 171 -3.39 12.33 -8.38
C SER A 171 -4.42 12.48 -7.25
N PRO A 172 -4.68 13.70 -6.76
CA PRO A 172 -5.76 13.96 -5.79
C PRO A 172 -7.15 13.54 -6.26
N GLU A 173 -7.41 13.57 -7.56
CA GLU A 173 -8.70 13.21 -8.15
C GLU A 173 -9.02 11.73 -7.97
N VAL A 174 -7.98 10.88 -8.05
CA VAL A 174 -8.06 9.43 -7.87
C VAL A 174 -7.86 9.04 -6.40
N PHE A 175 -6.89 9.65 -5.73
CA PHE A 175 -6.55 9.42 -4.32
C PHE A 175 -6.70 10.71 -3.52
N PRO A 176 -7.89 11.00 -2.95
CA PRO A 176 -8.17 12.27 -2.27
C PRO A 176 -7.17 12.65 -1.17
N ILE A 177 -6.64 11.66 -0.46
CA ILE A 177 -5.61 11.86 0.57
C ILE A 177 -4.37 12.61 0.06
N LEU A 178 -4.04 12.48 -1.24
CA LEU A 178 -2.91 13.19 -1.84
C LEU A 178 -3.12 14.71 -1.83
N ALA A 179 -4.36 15.22 -1.83
CA ALA A 179 -4.63 16.66 -1.68
C ALA A 179 -4.13 17.18 -0.33
N GLU A 180 -4.52 16.51 0.75
CA GLU A 180 -4.16 16.87 2.12
C GLU A 180 -2.64 16.75 2.33
N LEU A 181 -2.06 15.64 1.88
CA LEU A 181 -0.62 15.41 1.95
C LEU A 181 0.18 16.46 1.17
N ASN A 182 -0.32 16.89 0.01
CA ASN A 182 0.34 17.92 -0.80
C ASN A 182 0.35 19.28 -0.08
N VAL A 183 -0.73 19.63 0.63
CA VAL A 183 -0.82 20.88 1.42
C VAL A 183 0.16 20.84 2.60
N GLU A 184 0.26 19.70 3.27
CA GLU A 184 1.08 19.53 4.47
C GLU A 184 2.58 19.36 4.14
N LEU A 185 2.91 18.62 3.09
CA LEU A 185 4.28 18.15 2.80
C LEU A 185 4.99 18.88 1.67
N ASN A 186 4.41 19.95 1.14
CA ASN A 186 5.12 20.91 0.29
C ASN A 186 5.44 22.23 0.98
N ARG A 187 5.23 22.30 2.29
CA ARG A 187 5.69 23.42 3.10
C ARG A 187 6.94 22.99 3.85
N PRO A 188 8.01 23.81 3.89
CA PRO A 188 9.13 23.54 4.74
C PRO A 188 8.64 23.46 6.19
N PRO A 189 8.99 22.42 6.96
CA PRO A 189 8.60 22.34 8.37
C PRO A 189 9.07 23.59 9.11
N SER A 190 8.22 24.09 10.02
CA SER A 190 8.43 25.33 10.80
C SER A 190 9.76 25.35 11.56
N SER A 191 10.37 24.18 11.78
CA SER A 191 11.63 23.95 12.50
C SER A 191 12.90 23.94 11.64
N LEU A 192 12.84 24.33 10.36
CA LEU A 192 14.06 24.49 9.55
C LEU A 192 14.91 25.70 9.97
N ASN A 193 14.33 26.71 10.63
CA ASN A 193 15.00 27.92 11.14
C ASN A 193 15.42 27.82 12.62
N CYS A 194 16.12 26.75 13.01
CA CYS A 194 16.67 26.64 14.37
C CYS A 194 18.20 26.46 14.28
N GLU A 195 18.93 27.54 14.53
CA GLU A 195 20.37 27.50 14.82
C GLU A 195 20.58 26.80 16.17
N GLY A 196 21.47 25.81 16.18
CA GLY A 196 21.93 25.15 17.41
C GLY A 196 21.12 23.90 17.82
N HIS A 197 21.87 22.82 18.01
CA HIS A 197 21.56 21.60 18.78
C HIS A 197 21.21 20.28 18.05
N LYS A 198 22.06 19.29 18.38
CA LYS A 198 21.86 17.84 18.60
C LYS A 198 20.98 17.09 17.59
N ARG A 199 21.63 16.20 16.81
CA ARG A 199 21.05 15.18 15.90
C ARG A 199 19.51 15.19 15.83
N ARG A 200 18.97 15.87 14.82
CA ARG A 200 17.54 15.94 14.53
C ARG A 200 16.97 14.52 14.41
N ARG A 201 15.96 14.19 15.21
CA ARG A 201 15.15 12.99 14.98
C ARG A 201 14.17 13.28 13.84
N LEU A 202 13.99 12.33 12.91
CA LEU A 202 12.85 12.32 11.99
C LEU A 202 11.57 12.02 12.79
N ASN A 203 11.17 12.95 13.67
CA ASN A 203 9.92 12.81 14.40
C ASN A 203 8.79 13.24 13.47
N TYR A 204 8.01 12.24 13.05
CA TYR A 204 6.74 12.36 12.34
C TYR A 204 5.75 13.14 13.19
N SER A 205 5.71 14.46 13.09
CA SER A 205 4.65 15.29 13.66
C SER A 205 3.87 15.97 12.55
N PHE A 206 3.24 15.10 11.77
CA PHE A 206 2.19 15.46 10.83
C PHE A 206 0.99 14.59 11.21
N PRO A 207 -0.14 15.17 11.69
CA PRO A 207 -1.28 14.40 12.18
C PRO A 207 -1.77 13.33 11.18
N VAL A 208 -1.73 13.64 9.89
CA VAL A 208 -2.07 12.70 8.82
C VAL A 208 -1.06 11.55 8.75
N MET A 209 0.24 11.83 8.90
CA MET A 209 1.26 10.77 8.92
C MET A 209 1.13 9.82 10.11
N SER A 210 0.82 10.34 11.31
CA SER A 210 0.64 9.50 12.51
C SER A 210 -0.57 8.59 12.38
N SER A 211 -1.69 9.07 11.82
CA SER A 211 -2.89 8.26 11.58
C SER A 211 -2.66 7.18 10.51
N LEU A 212 -1.99 7.52 9.41
CA LEU A 212 -1.67 6.56 8.36
C LEU A 212 -0.72 5.47 8.87
N ILE A 213 0.38 5.82 9.55
CA ILE A 213 1.35 4.83 10.04
C ILE A 213 0.78 3.96 11.17
N ALA A 214 -0.08 4.52 12.04
CA ALA A 214 -0.69 3.77 13.14
C ALA A 214 -1.57 2.60 12.68
N THR A 215 -2.18 2.69 11.49
CA THR A 215 -3.04 1.62 10.95
C THR A 215 -2.31 0.32 10.57
N ASP A 216 -0.98 0.32 10.42
CA ASP A 216 -0.18 -0.88 10.10
C ASP A 216 0.41 -1.58 11.35
N GLY A 217 0.16 -1.05 12.55
CA GLY A 217 0.81 -1.44 13.79
C GLY A 217 0.06 -2.42 14.69
N MET A 218 -0.86 -3.26 14.19
CA MET A 218 -1.62 -4.16 15.07
C MET A 218 -1.73 -5.56 14.52
N ASN A 219 -0.72 -6.38 14.82
CA ASN A 219 -0.97 -7.80 14.97
C ASN A 219 0.20 -8.54 15.67
N THR A 220 0.24 -8.54 17.01
CA THR A 220 0.89 -9.60 17.84
C THR A 220 0.36 -9.60 19.29
N GLY A 221 -0.01 -10.75 19.82
CA GLY A 221 -0.24 -11.07 21.24
C GLY A 221 0.20 -12.53 21.46
N ARG A 222 -0.04 -13.19 22.60
CA ARG A 222 0.26 -14.63 22.89
C ARG A 222 -1.00 -15.46 23.25
N ASP A 223 -1.06 -16.75 22.87
CA ASP A 223 -2.10 -17.75 23.17
C ASP A 223 -1.86 -18.41 24.53
N GLU A 224 -2.85 -19.19 24.96
CA GLU A 224 -2.92 -19.94 26.23
C GLU A 224 -1.79 -20.95 26.45
N ASN A 225 -0.96 -21.22 25.43
CA ASN A 225 0.24 -22.07 25.51
C ASN A 225 1.56 -21.27 25.50
N GLY A 226 1.49 -19.93 25.57
CA GLY A 226 2.66 -19.05 25.59
C GLY A 226 3.28 -18.73 24.21
N ASN A 227 2.64 -19.13 23.10
CA ASN A 227 3.04 -18.78 21.73
C ASN A 227 2.31 -17.52 21.25
N LEU A 228 2.83 -16.74 20.28
CA LEU A 228 2.26 -15.43 19.89
C LEU A 228 0.84 -15.47 19.20
N ALA A 229 -0.30 -15.57 19.91
CA ALA A 229 -1.63 -15.11 19.47
C ALA A 229 -1.98 -13.62 19.67
N LYS A 230 -2.02 -12.90 18.54
CA LYS A 230 -2.63 -11.57 18.30
C LYS A 230 -3.83 -11.22 19.19
N ALA A 231 -3.55 -10.64 20.36
CA ALA A 231 -4.52 -9.89 21.14
C ALA A 231 -4.68 -8.53 20.48
N GLY A 232 -5.92 -8.17 20.12
CA GLY A 232 -6.25 -6.88 19.50
C GLY A 232 -5.81 -5.73 20.40
N ARG A 233 -4.74 -5.02 20.02
CA ARG A 233 -4.32 -3.77 20.65
C ARG A 233 -5.34 -2.71 20.28
N ARG A 234 -6.01 -2.15 21.29
CA ARG A 234 -7.01 -1.08 21.13
C ARG A 234 -6.34 0.19 20.61
N ASP A 235 -6.96 0.81 19.61
CA ASP A 235 -6.34 1.75 18.67
C ASP A 235 -5.84 3.08 19.29
N ILE A 236 -4.78 3.63 18.68
CA ILE A 236 -4.34 5.02 18.89
C ILE A 236 -5.35 5.93 18.19
N HIS A 237 -6.06 6.76 18.95
CA HIS A 237 -7.04 7.70 18.43
C HIS A 237 -6.39 9.03 17.99
N PRO A 238 -6.87 9.70 16.93
CA PRO A 238 -6.35 11.00 16.48
C PRO A 238 -6.36 12.12 17.53
N THR A 239 -7.19 11.98 18.56
CA THR A 239 -7.31 12.95 19.67
C THR A 239 -6.39 12.63 20.85
N HIS A 240 -5.52 11.63 20.74
CA HIS A 240 -4.48 11.32 21.73
C HIS A 240 -3.34 12.34 21.59
N ALA A 241 -3.14 13.16 22.61
CA ALA A 241 -1.99 14.03 22.75
C ALA A 241 -0.92 13.35 23.62
N TRP A 242 0.32 13.37 23.15
CA TRP A 242 1.43 12.62 23.72
C TRP A 242 2.54 13.57 24.15
N ASP A 243 2.92 13.52 25.43
CA ASP A 243 4.16 14.10 25.93
C ASP A 243 5.20 12.98 26.07
N ILE A 244 6.41 13.19 25.57
CA ILE A 244 7.41 12.12 25.46
C ILE A 244 8.77 12.65 25.86
N GLU A 245 9.30 12.08 26.93
CA GLU A 245 10.61 12.39 27.46
C GLU A 245 11.51 11.14 27.44
N ARG A 246 12.82 11.36 27.39
CA ARG A 246 13.79 10.30 27.57
C ARG A 246 14.47 10.49 28.92
N THR A 247 14.36 9.50 29.79
CA THR A 247 14.96 9.54 31.12
C THR A 247 16.49 9.54 31.03
N HIS A 248 17.14 10.01 32.09
CA HIS A 248 18.61 9.97 32.20
C HIS A 248 19.16 8.54 32.15
N GLU A 249 18.35 7.54 32.51
CA GLU A 249 18.67 6.11 32.46
C GLU A 249 18.49 5.50 31.05
N GLY A 250 18.04 6.31 30.09
CA GLY A 250 17.96 5.94 28.67
C GLY A 250 16.62 5.33 28.25
N GLU A 251 15.66 5.23 29.17
CA GLU A 251 14.29 4.77 28.92
C GLU A 251 13.38 5.89 28.40
N TRP A 252 12.28 5.50 27.76
CA TRP A 252 11.26 6.42 27.28
C TRP A 252 10.15 6.53 28.30
N GLN A 253 9.78 7.75 28.64
CA GLN A 253 8.62 8.08 29.45
C GLN A 253 7.60 8.79 28.55
N VAL A 254 6.37 8.31 28.58
CA VAL A 254 5.27 8.80 27.74
C VAL A 254 4.10 9.18 28.64
N ALA A 255 3.49 10.33 28.38
CA ALA A 255 2.23 10.74 28.98
C ALA A 255 1.16 10.92 27.89
N LEU A 256 0.00 10.30 28.07
CA LEU A 256 -1.14 10.34 27.16
C LEU A 256 -2.26 11.20 27.75
N THR A 257 -2.76 12.15 26.97
CA THR A 257 -3.99 12.92 27.28
C THR A 257 -4.98 12.81 26.13
N ARG A 258 -6.28 12.74 26.43
CA ARG A 258 -7.36 12.71 25.42
C ARG A 258 -8.56 13.51 25.89
N GLY A 259 -8.95 14.53 25.15
CA GLY A 259 -10.14 15.33 25.47
C GLY A 259 -10.13 15.95 26.88
N GLY A 260 -8.94 16.27 27.40
CA GLY A 260 -8.75 16.77 28.77
C GLY A 260 -8.67 15.70 29.87
N VAL A 261 -8.79 14.41 29.54
CA VAL A 261 -8.64 13.27 30.46
C VAL A 261 -7.22 12.73 30.40
N GLY A 262 -6.63 12.46 31.57
CA GLY A 262 -5.22 12.06 31.77
C GLY A 262 -4.46 13.06 32.66
N PRO A 263 -3.12 13.04 32.66
CA PRO A 263 -2.26 12.17 31.87
C PRO A 263 -2.20 10.72 32.37
N PHE A 264 -2.08 9.78 31.44
CA PHE A 264 -1.78 8.36 31.67
C PHE A 264 -0.35 8.06 31.24
N TYR A 265 0.37 7.22 31.97
CA TYR A 265 1.81 7.12 31.83
C TYR A 265 2.27 5.75 31.33
N GLY A 266 3.39 5.75 30.62
CA GLY A 266 4.09 4.53 30.25
C GLY A 266 5.57 4.75 30.19
N GLN A 267 6.34 3.77 30.68
CA GLN A 267 7.79 3.83 30.70
C GLN A 267 8.40 2.53 30.17
N ALA A 268 9.26 2.62 29.16
CA ALA A 268 9.92 1.44 28.59
C ALA A 268 11.21 1.78 27.82
N ALA A 269 12.06 0.79 27.60
CA ALA A 269 13.27 0.93 26.77
C ALA A 269 12.98 1.29 25.29
N LYS A 270 11.76 1.03 24.79
CA LYS A 270 11.30 1.40 23.44
C LYS A 270 10.07 2.31 23.55
N ILE A 271 10.02 3.34 22.71
CA ILE A 271 8.95 4.35 22.71
C ILE A 271 7.58 3.76 22.39
N GLU A 272 7.52 2.75 21.51
CA GLU A 272 6.28 2.06 21.16
C GLU A 272 5.70 1.31 22.36
N ASN A 273 6.57 0.66 23.14
CA ASN A 273 6.16 -0.05 24.36
C ASN A 273 5.68 0.93 25.44
N ALA A 274 6.34 2.09 25.57
CA ALA A 274 5.91 3.13 26.50
C ALA A 274 4.54 3.70 26.12
N LYS A 275 4.26 3.89 24.81
CA LYS A 275 2.93 4.26 24.32
C LYS A 275 1.87 3.18 24.58
N ASP A 276 2.22 1.92 24.39
CA ASP A 276 1.32 0.79 24.67
C ASP A 276 0.92 0.77 26.15
N MET A 277 1.88 0.99 27.07
CA MET A 277 1.62 1.03 28.51
C MET A 277 0.67 2.17 28.89
N ALA A 278 0.88 3.37 28.35
CA ALA A 278 -0.01 4.51 28.59
C ALA A 278 -1.43 4.28 28.03
N LEU A 279 -1.58 3.55 26.91
CA LEU A 279 -2.90 3.18 26.37
C LEU A 279 -3.62 2.16 27.24
N VAL A 280 -2.89 1.16 27.76
CA VAL A 280 -3.47 0.18 28.68
C VAL A 280 -4.03 0.88 29.91
N GLU A 281 -3.28 1.82 30.47
CA GLU A 281 -3.73 2.61 31.62
C GLU A 281 -4.96 3.47 31.28
N PHE A 282 -4.93 4.18 30.15
CA PHE A 282 -6.08 4.97 29.65
C PHE A 282 -7.36 4.13 29.51
N TRP A 283 -7.29 2.96 28.85
CA TRP A 283 -8.48 2.14 28.62
C TRP A 283 -8.97 1.42 29.88
N THR A 284 -8.05 1.02 30.77
CA THR A 284 -8.43 0.45 32.07
C THR A 284 -9.22 1.45 32.91
N ALA A 285 -8.88 2.74 32.82
CA ALA A 285 -9.61 3.82 33.47
C ALA A 285 -10.97 4.16 32.80
N GLN A 286 -11.22 3.72 31.57
CA GLN A 286 -12.51 3.90 30.88
C GLN A 286 -13.47 2.72 31.11
N ASP A 287 -12.93 1.54 31.40
CA ASP A 287 -13.68 0.31 31.66
C ASP A 287 -14.07 0.14 33.15
N ALA A 288 -13.63 1.06 34.03
CA ALA A 288 -13.88 1.07 35.48
C ALA A 288 -15.01 2.04 35.86
#